data_AF-A0A1M5ZLF2-F1
#
_entry.id   AF-A0A1M5ZLF2-F1
#
_cell.length_a   1.000
_cell.length_b   1.000
_cell.length_c   1.000
_cell.angle_alpha   90.00
_cell.angle_beta   90.00
_cell.angle_gamma   90.00
#
_symmetry.space_group_name_H-M   'P 1'
#
loop_
_entity.id
_entity.type
_entity.pdbx_description
1 polymer ?
#
loop_
_entity_poly.entity_id
_entity_poly.type
_entity_poly.pdbx_seq_one_letter_code
_entity_poly.pdbx_strand_id
1 'polypeptide(L)'
;MTTIQWEVSREELAELLAYPRRKMRDNMDVRFCPHAAFYNPVDERCIYCHQDMECKWLNHNDELVSIEDKSDEDIKRELTKAMDYVEAQLTAAHLNRRACTCDNCNWLNRVRKVLAVAR
;
A
#
# COMPACT_ATOMS: atom_id res chain seq x y z
N MET A 1 3.63 24.42 6.21
CA MET A 1 2.94 23.12 6.15
C MET A 1 1.88 23.26 5.07
N THR A 2 1.97 22.46 4.01
CA THR A 2 0.99 22.50 2.92
C THR A 2 -0.18 21.62 3.32
N THR A 3 -1.34 22.21 3.55
CA THR A 3 -2.56 21.45 3.82
C THR A 3 -2.87 20.56 2.63
N ILE A 4 -2.90 19.25 2.83
CA ILE A 4 -3.36 18.32 1.79
C ILE A 4 -4.88 18.43 1.73
N GLN A 5 -5.41 18.73 0.55
CA GLN A 5 -6.85 18.72 0.31
C GLN A 5 -7.15 17.56 -0.64
N TRP A 6 -7.92 16.58 -0.16
CA TRP A 6 -8.33 15.44 -0.97
C TRP A 6 -9.54 15.79 -1.84
N GLU A 7 -9.54 15.31 -3.08
CA GLU A 7 -10.71 15.36 -3.97
C GLU A 7 -11.66 14.18 -3.76
N VAL A 8 -11.32 13.27 -2.85
CA VAL A 8 -12.06 12.03 -2.54
C VAL A 8 -12.36 11.95 -1.04
N SER A 9 -13.37 11.17 -0.70
CA SER A 9 -13.78 10.92 0.68
C SER A 9 -12.77 10.06 1.46
N ARG A 10 -12.87 10.03 2.80
CA ARG A 10 -12.03 9.18 3.64
C ARG A 10 -12.32 7.69 3.41
N GLU A 11 -13.56 7.35 3.13
CA GLU A 11 -14.01 6.01 2.75
C GLU A 11 -13.33 5.55 1.46
N GLU A 12 -13.26 6.42 0.44
CA GLU A 12 -12.56 6.12 -0.80
C GLU A 12 -11.04 5.96 -0.61
N LEU A 13 -10.43 6.73 0.29
CA LEU A 13 -9.02 6.55 0.67
C LEU A 13 -8.81 5.19 1.36
N ALA A 14 -9.78 4.74 2.17
CA ALA A 14 -9.74 3.42 2.81
C ALA A 14 -9.84 2.30 1.78
N GLU A 15 -10.73 2.43 0.80
CA GLU A 15 -10.84 1.49 -0.33
C GLU A 15 -9.53 1.42 -1.13
N LEU A 16 -8.90 2.57 -1.36
CA LEU A 16 -7.62 2.65 -2.07
C LEU A 16 -6.51 1.92 -1.33
N LEU A 17 -6.47 1.98 0.01
CA LEU A 17 -5.53 1.22 0.84
C LEU A 17 -5.89 -0.27 0.96
N ALA A 18 -7.17 -0.63 0.83
CA ALA A 18 -7.62 -2.02 0.94
C ALA A 18 -7.10 -2.93 -0.19
N TYR A 19 -6.96 -2.39 -1.41
CA TYR A 19 -6.41 -3.15 -2.54
C TYR A 19 -4.95 -3.61 -2.34
N PRO A 20 -3.98 -2.72 -2.08
CA PRO A 20 -2.59 -3.11 -1.84
C PRO A 20 -2.46 -3.96 -0.58
N ARG A 21 -3.30 -3.75 0.45
CA ARG A 21 -3.35 -4.62 1.64
C ARG A 21 -3.62 -6.08 1.28
N ARG A 22 -4.66 -6.35 0.48
CA ARG A 22 -4.95 -7.72 0.02
C ARG A 22 -3.77 -8.30 -0.77
N LYS A 23 -3.22 -7.54 -1.73
CA LYS A 23 -2.06 -8.01 -2.50
C LYS A 23 -0.84 -8.32 -1.65
N MET A 24 -0.45 -7.43 -0.76
CA MET A 24 0.70 -7.64 0.13
C MET A 24 0.47 -8.87 0.99
N ARG A 25 -0.74 -9.03 1.57
CA ARG A 25 -1.09 -10.20 2.38
C ARG A 25 -0.99 -11.50 1.58
N ASP A 26 -1.51 -11.51 0.36
CA ASP A 26 -1.51 -12.70 -0.51
C ASP A 26 -0.09 -13.06 -1.00
N ASN A 27 0.78 -12.07 -1.17
CA ASN A 27 2.14 -12.26 -1.69
C ASN A 27 3.19 -12.49 -0.58
N MET A 28 2.88 -12.22 0.68
CA MET A 28 3.84 -12.31 1.78
C MET A 28 4.11 -13.76 2.16
N ASP A 29 5.39 -14.16 2.19
CA ASP A 29 5.77 -15.48 2.66
C ASP A 29 5.86 -15.51 4.19
N VAL A 30 4.76 -15.94 4.82
CA VAL A 30 4.63 -16.00 6.28
C VAL A 30 4.84 -17.39 6.85
N ARG A 31 5.15 -18.40 6.01
CA ARG A 31 5.21 -19.82 6.42
C ARG A 31 6.15 -20.07 7.59
N PHE A 32 7.23 -19.31 7.67
CA PHE A 32 8.26 -19.42 8.71
C PHE A 32 8.33 -18.18 9.61
N CYS A 33 7.31 -17.34 9.59
CA CYS A 33 7.28 -16.16 10.45
C CYS A 33 7.03 -16.60 11.91
N PRO A 34 7.96 -16.35 12.85
CA PRO A 34 7.76 -16.70 14.26
C PRO A 34 6.71 -15.82 14.95
N HIS A 35 6.27 -14.74 14.28
CA HIS A 35 5.33 -13.76 14.80
C HIS A 35 3.98 -13.78 14.10
N ALA A 36 3.67 -14.80 13.29
CA ALA A 36 2.40 -14.89 12.57
C ALA A 36 2.02 -13.61 11.80
N ALA A 37 3.01 -12.99 11.16
CA ALA A 37 2.90 -11.71 10.44
C ALA A 37 2.57 -10.47 11.29
N PHE A 38 2.66 -10.55 12.61
CA PHE A 38 2.63 -9.39 13.50
C PHE A 38 4.05 -8.80 13.63
N TYR A 39 4.23 -7.55 13.20
CA TYR A 39 5.54 -6.91 13.25
C TYR A 39 5.89 -6.52 14.69
N ASN A 40 7.10 -6.88 15.15
CA ASN A 40 7.64 -6.50 16.44
C ASN A 40 8.87 -5.59 16.26
N PRO A 41 8.80 -4.29 16.60
CA PRO A 41 9.89 -3.34 16.38
C PRO A 41 11.12 -3.57 17.26
N VAL A 42 11.04 -4.40 18.30
CA VAL A 42 12.15 -4.69 19.22
C VAL A 42 12.71 -6.11 19.05
N ASP A 43 12.17 -6.92 18.14
CA ASP A 43 12.67 -8.26 17.85
C ASP A 43 13.59 -8.22 16.62
N GLU A 44 14.85 -8.62 16.79
CA GLU A 44 15.85 -8.64 15.70
C GLU A 44 15.40 -9.49 14.49
N ARG A 45 14.59 -10.54 14.71
CA ARG A 45 14.06 -11.37 13.61
C ARG A 45 13.07 -10.61 12.74
N CYS A 46 12.35 -9.64 13.31
CA CYS A 46 11.51 -8.73 12.55
C CYS A 46 12.34 -7.64 11.87
N ILE A 47 13.30 -7.05 12.58
CA ILE A 47 14.17 -5.98 12.06
C ILE A 47 14.97 -6.43 10.84
N TYR A 48 15.45 -7.68 10.84
CA TYR A 48 16.24 -8.27 9.75
C TYR A 48 15.44 -9.22 8.85
N CYS A 49 14.10 -9.18 8.91
CA CYS A 49 13.24 -10.01 8.08
C CYS A 49 13.34 -9.61 6.59
N HIS A 50 13.31 -10.57 5.68
CA HIS A 50 13.25 -10.25 4.24
C HIS A 50 11.90 -9.64 3.81
N GLN A 51 10.83 -9.84 4.60
CA GLN A 51 9.49 -9.25 4.39
C GLN A 51 9.34 -7.87 5.06
N ASP A 52 10.43 -7.28 5.55
CA ASP A 52 10.44 -6.11 6.46
C ASP A 52 9.45 -5.00 6.08
N MET A 53 9.59 -4.45 4.87
CA MET A 53 8.85 -3.26 4.44
C MET A 53 7.36 -3.55 4.26
N GLU A 54 7.01 -4.66 3.61
CA GLU A 54 5.63 -5.09 3.40
C GLU A 54 4.96 -5.47 4.73
N CYS A 55 5.67 -6.14 5.63
CA CYS A 55 5.16 -6.54 6.95
C CYS A 55 4.89 -5.31 7.83
N LYS A 56 5.84 -4.37 7.89
CA LYS A 56 5.65 -3.08 8.57
C LYS A 56 4.46 -2.30 8.00
N TRP A 57 4.37 -2.21 6.68
CA TRP A 57 3.28 -1.50 6.02
C TRP A 57 1.93 -2.14 6.32
N LEU A 58 1.81 -3.48 6.23
CA LEU A 58 0.58 -4.20 6.56
C LEU A 58 0.15 -3.97 8.00
N ASN A 59 1.07 -4.09 8.96
CA ASN A 59 0.74 -3.88 10.38
C ASN A 59 0.34 -2.42 10.67
N HIS A 60 0.94 -1.45 9.97
CA HIS A 60 0.58 -0.05 10.10
C HIS A 60 -0.75 0.30 9.40
N ASN A 61 -1.16 -0.48 8.40
CA ASN A 61 -2.37 -0.25 7.61
C ASN A 61 -3.37 -1.40 7.77
N ASP A 62 -3.35 -2.12 8.89
CA ASP A 62 -4.26 -3.24 9.15
C ASP A 62 -5.73 -2.78 9.07
N GLU A 63 -6.65 -3.70 8.75
CA GLU A 63 -8.08 -3.38 8.62
C GLU A 63 -8.69 -2.84 9.93
N LEU A 64 -8.10 -3.18 11.07
CA LEU A 64 -8.51 -2.70 12.38
C LEU A 64 -7.95 -1.30 12.70
N VAL A 65 -7.00 -0.79 11.91
CA VAL A 65 -6.47 0.56 12.06
C VAL A 65 -7.38 1.53 11.31
N SER A 66 -8.15 2.33 12.05
CA SER A 66 -9.07 3.30 11.46
C SER A 66 -8.31 4.32 10.60
N ILE A 67 -8.73 4.46 9.35
CA ILE A 67 -8.21 5.54 8.49
C ILE A 67 -8.59 6.92 9.03
N GLU A 68 -9.66 7.00 9.82
CA GLU A 68 -10.15 8.26 10.40
C GLU A 68 -9.13 8.86 11.36
N ASP A 69 -8.33 8.02 12.02
CA ASP A 69 -7.30 8.43 12.97
C ASP A 69 -5.97 8.82 12.30
N LYS A 70 -5.82 8.60 10.99
CA LYS A 70 -4.59 8.93 10.25
C LYS A 70 -4.59 10.39 9.80
N SER A 71 -3.44 11.05 9.92
CA SER A 71 -3.26 12.37 9.30
C SER A 71 -3.29 12.27 7.78
N ASP A 72 -3.56 13.38 7.09
CA ASP A 72 -3.52 13.40 5.62
C ASP A 72 -2.12 13.10 5.09
N GLU A 73 -1.08 13.57 5.80
CA GLU A 73 0.31 13.27 5.48
C GLU A 73 0.62 11.77 5.60
N ASP A 74 0.08 11.11 6.64
CA ASP A 74 0.21 9.67 6.81
C ASP A 74 -0.49 8.93 5.67
N ILE A 75 -1.73 9.28 5.34
CA ILE A 75 -2.47 8.63 4.24
C ILE A 75 -1.73 8.81 2.92
N LYS A 76 -1.26 10.01 2.62
CA LYS A 76 -0.48 10.29 1.41
C LYS A 76 0.76 9.41 1.35
N ARG A 77 1.53 9.34 2.44
CA ARG A 77 2.73 8.51 2.53
C ARG A 77 2.40 7.04 2.32
N GLU A 78 1.37 6.51 2.97
CA GLU A 78 1.02 5.10 2.89
C GLU A 78 0.49 4.72 1.49
N LEU A 79 -0.29 5.60 0.84
CA LEU A 79 -0.70 5.44 -0.55
C LEU A 79 0.49 5.49 -1.52
N THR A 80 1.47 6.37 -1.30
CA THR A 80 2.69 6.42 -2.11
C THR A 80 3.49 5.12 -2.00
N LYS A 81 3.74 4.62 -0.78
CA LYS A 81 4.43 3.33 -0.58
C LYS A 81 3.70 2.17 -1.24
N ALA A 82 2.37 2.14 -1.12
CA ALA A 82 1.55 1.14 -1.78
C ALA A 82 1.61 1.24 -3.31
N MET A 83 1.67 2.47 -3.85
CA MET A 83 1.82 2.71 -5.28
C MET A 83 3.13 2.11 -5.79
N ASP A 84 4.24 2.40 -5.12
CA ASP A 84 5.56 1.85 -5.46
C ASP A 84 5.54 0.30 -5.46
N TYR A 85 4.93 -0.30 -4.44
CA TYR A 85 4.78 -1.75 -4.34
C TYR A 85 3.98 -2.37 -5.51
N VAL A 86 2.86 -1.76 -5.89
CA VAL A 86 2.04 -2.26 -7.01
C VAL A 86 2.73 -2.03 -8.35
N GLU A 87 3.48 -0.92 -8.51
CA GLU A 87 4.28 -0.65 -9.69
C GLU A 87 5.40 -1.68 -9.88
N ALA A 88 6.08 -2.08 -8.79
CA ALA A 88 7.16 -3.06 -8.82
C ALA A 88 6.71 -4.47 -9.30
N GLN A 89 5.41 -4.78 -9.23
CA GLN A 89 4.84 -6.04 -9.70
C GLN A 89 4.48 -6.05 -11.19
N LEU A 90 4.62 -4.91 -11.88
CA LEU A 90 4.28 -4.83 -13.29
C LEU A 90 5.36 -5.47 -14.17
N THR A 91 4.93 -6.36 -15.06
CA THR A 91 5.79 -6.93 -16.11
C THR A 91 5.82 -6.06 -17.38
N ALA A 92 6.72 -6.39 -18.32
CA ALA A 92 6.83 -5.71 -19.62
C ALA A 92 5.53 -5.69 -20.45
N ALA A 93 4.64 -6.67 -20.27
CA ALA A 93 3.32 -6.69 -20.91
C ALA A 93 2.45 -5.47 -20.53
N HIS A 94 2.72 -4.90 -19.35
CA HIS A 94 2.13 -3.66 -18.90
C HIS A 94 2.92 -2.45 -19.38
N LEU A 95 3.63 -2.42 -20.51
CA LEU A 95 4.29 -1.20 -21.03
C LEU A 95 3.42 -0.47 -22.07
N ASN A 96 2.51 -1.17 -22.76
CA ASN A 96 1.52 -0.58 -23.68
C ASN A 96 0.27 -0.01 -22.96
N ARG A 97 0.43 0.47 -21.72
CA ARG A 97 -0.56 0.75 -20.64
C ARG A 97 -1.75 1.67 -20.94
N ARG A 98 -2.02 2.13 -22.17
CA ARG A 98 -3.28 2.87 -22.41
C ARG A 98 -4.50 1.93 -22.47
N ALA A 99 -4.28 0.62 -22.68
CA ALA A 99 -5.37 -0.36 -22.83
C ALA A 99 -5.38 -1.49 -21.79
N CYS A 100 -4.44 -1.53 -20.84
CA CYS A 100 -4.46 -2.58 -19.82
C CYS A 100 -5.52 -2.26 -18.76
N THR A 101 -6.50 -3.16 -18.62
CA THR A 101 -7.65 -3.04 -17.72
C THR A 101 -7.57 -4.00 -16.54
N CYS A 102 -6.38 -4.54 -16.24
CA CYS A 102 -6.19 -5.39 -15.06
C CYS A 102 -6.29 -4.56 -13.77
N ASP A 103 -6.54 -5.25 -12.64
CA ASP A 103 -6.73 -4.59 -11.36
C ASP A 103 -5.55 -3.71 -10.94
N ASN A 104 -4.31 -4.15 -11.19
CA ASN A 104 -3.11 -3.35 -10.90
C ASN A 104 -3.14 -2.03 -11.68
N CYS A 105 -3.41 -2.09 -12.98
CA CYS A 105 -3.42 -0.89 -13.84
C CYS A 105 -4.60 0.04 -13.51
N ASN A 106 -5.78 -0.51 -13.25
CA ASN A 106 -6.95 0.28 -12.86
C ASN A 106 -6.72 0.99 -11.52
N TRP A 107 -6.20 0.26 -10.52
CA TRP A 107 -5.88 0.83 -9.22
C TRP A 107 -4.78 1.90 -9.32
N LEU A 108 -3.70 1.63 -10.05
CA LEU A 108 -2.62 2.61 -10.26
C LEU A 108 -3.11 3.89 -10.95
N ASN A 109 -4.02 3.77 -11.92
CA ASN A 109 -4.61 4.95 -12.56
C ASN A 109 -5.46 5.77 -11.57
N ARG A 110 -6.19 5.11 -10.65
CA ARG A 110 -7.00 5.80 -9.63
C ARG A 110 -6.10 6.50 -8.60
N VAL A 111 -5.12 5.79 -8.03
CA VAL A 111 -4.25 6.34 -6.97
C VAL A 111 -3.36 7.49 -7.48
N ARG A 112 -2.86 7.42 -8.73
CA ARG A 112 -2.07 8.52 -9.31
C ARG A 112 -2.86 9.82 -9.44
N LYS A 113 -4.14 9.73 -9.81
CA LYS A 113 -5.05 10.89 -9.85
C LYS A 113 -5.24 11.48 -8.45
N VAL A 114 -5.53 10.62 -7.47
CA VAL A 114 -5.72 11.05 -6.06
C VAL A 114 -4.46 11.66 -5.46
N LEU A 115 -3.28 11.13 -5.78
CA LEU A 115 -1.99 11.68 -5.34
C LEU A 115 -1.51 12.88 -6.17
N ALA A 116 -2.23 13.27 -7.22
CA ALA A 116 -1.84 14.29 -8.19
C ALA A 116 -0.42 14.09 -8.76
N VAL A 117 -0.06 12.84 -9.05
CA VAL A 117 1.24 12.48 -9.65
C VAL A 117 1.09 12.12 -11.12
N ALA A 118 2.02 12.62 -11.94
CA ALA A 118 2.09 12.26 -13.35
C ALA A 118 2.51 10.78 -13.51
N ARG A 119 2.18 10.21 -14.67
CA ARG A 119 2.52 8.83 -15.02
C ARG A 119 3.93 8.73 -15.61
#